data_AF-A0A084GIQ4-F1
#
_entry.id   AF-A0A084GIQ4-F1
#
_cell.length_a   1.000
_cell.length_b   1.000
_cell.length_c   1.000
_cell.angle_alpha   90.00
_cell.angle_beta   90.00
_cell.angle_gamma   90.00
#
_symmetry.space_group_name_H-M   'P 1'
#
loop_
_entity.id
_entity.type
_entity.pdbx_description
1 polymer ?
#
loop_
_entity_poly.entity_id
_entity_poly.type
_entity_poly.pdbx_seq_one_letter_code
_entity_poly.pdbx_strand_id
1 'polypeptide(L)'
;MNKKLGYASILAGLVLMGLSVINFTTPIGERQMSIGHTYLGISEPVPTLLGLFIGSVLICWSLNLIWNISAKKVIKIAILSLIVISLFPIVILFFYAGSI
;
A
#
# COMPACT_ATOMS: atom_id res chain seq x y z
N MET A 1 4.84 -1.70 -26.43
CA MET A 1 4.29 -1.45 -25.08
C MET A 1 4.11 -2.79 -24.38
N ASN A 2 4.78 -3.00 -23.24
CA ASN A 2 4.85 -4.29 -22.57
C ASN A 2 3.64 -4.52 -21.66
N LYS A 3 2.46 -4.75 -22.26
CA LYS A 3 1.21 -5.03 -21.52
C LYS A 3 1.37 -6.17 -20.51
N LYS A 4 2.19 -7.19 -20.82
CA LYS A 4 2.53 -8.30 -19.91
C LYS A 4 3.19 -7.81 -18.61
N LEU A 5 4.15 -6.89 -18.71
CA LEU A 5 4.78 -6.27 -17.54
C LEU A 5 3.78 -5.42 -16.75
N GLY A 6 2.91 -4.68 -17.43
CA GLY A 6 1.85 -3.92 -16.78
C GLY A 6 0.92 -4.79 -15.93
N TYR A 7 0.41 -5.90 -16.46
CA TYR A 7 -0.43 -6.81 -15.68
C TYR A 7 0.32 -7.48 -14.52
N ALA A 8 1.58 -7.85 -14.71
CA ALA A 8 2.41 -8.39 -13.64
C ALA A 8 2.62 -7.37 -12.50
N SER A 9 2.85 -6.09 -12.85
CA SER A 9 2.98 -5.00 -11.89
C SER A 9 1.67 -4.70 -11.15
N ILE A 10 0.49 -4.81 -11.80
CA ILE A 10 -0.81 -4.74 -11.10
C ILE A 10 -0.92 -5.87 -10.09
N LEU A 11 -0.64 -7.11 -10.50
CA LEU A 11 -0.73 -8.27 -9.61
C LEU A 11 0.19 -8.13 -8.40
N ALA A 12 1.45 -7.72 -8.62
CA ALA A 12 2.41 -7.46 -7.55
C ALA A 12 1.93 -6.36 -6.60
N GLY A 13 1.37 -5.27 -7.15
CA GLY A 13 0.82 -4.18 -6.34
C GLY A 13 -0.37 -4.61 -5.48
N LEU A 14 -1.29 -5.39 -6.04
CA LEU A 14 -2.43 -5.94 -5.31
C LEU A 14 -2.00 -6.90 -4.20
N VAL A 15 -1.03 -7.79 -4.46
CA VAL A 15 -0.47 -8.70 -3.45
C VAL A 15 0.16 -7.92 -2.30
N LEU A 16 0.98 -6.90 -2.60
CA LEU A 16 1.60 -6.04 -1.58
C LEU A 16 0.57 -5.31 -0.73
N MET A 17 -0.46 -4.75 -1.37
CA MET A 17 -1.54 -4.08 -0.65
C MET A 17 -2.32 -5.05 0.23
N GLY A 18 -2.68 -6.23 -0.28
CA GLY A 18 -3.37 -7.28 0.48
C GLY A 18 -2.60 -7.73 1.71
N LEU A 19 -1.30 -8.02 1.55
CA LEU A 19 -0.42 -8.37 2.66
C LEU A 19 -0.32 -7.25 3.70
N SER A 20 -0.27 -5.99 3.25
CA SER A 20 -0.18 -4.83 4.13
C SER A 20 -1.49 -4.63 4.93
N VAL A 21 -2.65 -4.82 4.30
CA VAL A 21 -3.96 -4.77 5.00
C VAL A 21 -4.08 -5.89 6.04
N ILE A 22 -3.66 -7.12 5.69
CA ILE A 22 -3.66 -8.25 6.64
C ILE A 22 -2.78 -7.92 7.85
N ASN A 23 -1.57 -7.40 7.61
CA ASN A 23 -0.64 -7.02 8.66
C ASN A 23 -1.13 -5.86 9.55
N PHE A 24 -1.97 -4.96 9.00
CA PHE A 24 -2.62 -3.92 9.79
C PHE A 24 -3.78 -4.43 10.65
N THR A 25 -4.47 -5.47 10.19
CA THR A 25 -5.67 -6.01 10.83
C THR A 25 -5.38 -7.08 11.87
N THR A 26 -4.16 -7.63 11.91
CA THR A 26 -3.70 -8.53 12.97
C THR A 26 -3.66 -7.85 14.34
N PRO A 27 -3.91 -8.58 15.45
CA PRO A 27 -3.85 -8.04 16.81
C PRO A 27 -2.48 -7.44 17.16
N ILE A 28 -2.45 -6.38 17.98
CA ILE A 28 -1.22 -5.62 18.32
C ILE A 28 -0.11 -6.52 18.90
N GLY A 29 -0.46 -7.56 19.67
CA GLY A 29 0.50 -8.53 20.21
C GLY A 29 1.15 -9.44 19.15
N GLU A 30 0.48 -9.66 18.01
CA GLU A 30 0.99 -10.47 16.89
C GLU A 30 1.72 -9.62 15.83
N ARG A 31 1.52 -8.30 15.84
CA ARG A 31 2.22 -7.35 14.93
C ARG A 31 3.73 -7.31 15.13
N GLN A 32 4.26 -7.86 16.22
CA GLN A 32 5.71 -8.03 16.41
C GLN A 32 6.31 -9.08 15.44
N MET A 33 5.49 -9.98 14.87
CA MET A 33 5.91 -10.89 13.79
C MET A 33 5.74 -10.30 12.38
N SER A 34 5.38 -9.01 12.28
CA SER A 34 5.41 -8.28 11.00
C SER A 34 6.80 -8.39 10.38
N ILE A 35 6.87 -8.66 9.07
CA ILE A 35 8.14 -8.72 8.31
C ILE A 35 8.95 -7.43 8.53
N GLY A 36 8.30 -6.27 8.62
CA GLY A 36 9.00 -5.00 8.88
C GLY A 36 9.58 -4.91 10.28
N HIS A 37 8.91 -5.47 11.28
CA HIS A 37 9.43 -5.52 12.65
C HIS A 37 10.53 -6.57 12.78
N THR A 38 10.32 -7.76 12.23
CA THR A 38 11.22 -8.92 12.34
C THR A 38 12.52 -8.74 11.54
N TYR A 39 12.47 -8.13 10.35
CA TYR A 39 13.64 -8.02 9.46
C TYR A 39 14.24 -6.61 9.40
N LEU A 40 13.45 -5.57 9.62
CA LEU A 40 13.91 -4.18 9.52
C LEU A 40 13.94 -3.46 10.89
N GLY A 41 13.42 -4.07 11.95
CA GLY A 41 13.33 -3.45 13.29
C GLY A 41 12.35 -2.27 13.34
N ILE A 42 11.52 -2.09 12.30
CA ILE A 42 10.59 -0.97 12.19
C ILE A 42 9.25 -1.42 12.76
N SER A 43 8.74 -0.72 13.78
CA SER A 43 7.42 -1.01 14.35
C SER A 43 6.29 -0.63 13.39
N GLU A 44 5.21 -1.41 13.43
CA GLU A 44 3.95 -1.04 12.79
C GLU A 44 3.43 0.32 13.32
N PRO A 45 2.80 1.16 12.49
CA PRO A 45 2.24 0.85 11.16
C PRO A 45 3.13 1.22 9.97
N VAL A 46 4.40 1.60 10.19
CA VAL A 46 5.26 2.14 9.13
C VAL A 46 5.51 1.17 7.97
N PRO A 47 5.84 -0.12 8.19
CA PRO A 47 6.07 -1.08 7.09
C PRO A 47 4.80 -1.33 6.28
N THR A 48 3.65 -1.41 6.95
CA THR A 48 2.33 -1.51 6.33
C THR A 48 2.02 -0.31 5.45
N LEU A 49 2.25 0.90 5.94
CA LEU A 49 2.07 2.13 5.16
C LEU A 49 2.96 2.14 3.91
N LEU A 50 4.20 1.67 4.05
CA LEU A 50 5.15 1.56 2.94
C LEU A 50 4.69 0.54 1.89
N GLY A 51 4.18 -0.62 2.32
CA GLY A 51 3.66 -1.65 1.42
C GLY A 51 2.41 -1.20 0.66
N LEU A 52 1.50 -0.48 1.32
CA LEU A 52 0.35 0.16 0.66
C LEU A 52 0.78 1.23 -0.35
N PHE A 53 1.79 2.04 0.00
CA PHE A 53 2.36 3.07 -0.88
C PHE A 53 2.96 2.43 -2.14
N ILE A 54 3.87 1.47 -1.97
CA ILE A 54 4.57 0.81 -3.08
C ILE A 54 3.56 0.09 -3.97
N GLY A 55 2.58 -0.61 -3.37
CA GLY A 55 1.54 -1.29 -4.12
C GLY A 55 0.69 -0.34 -4.98
N SER A 56 0.31 0.82 -4.42
CA SER A 56 -0.42 1.87 -5.16
C SER A 56 0.39 2.44 -6.32
N VAL A 57 1.68 2.72 -6.10
CA VAL A 57 2.59 3.22 -7.15
C VAL A 57 2.73 2.19 -8.28
N LEU A 58 2.88 0.90 -7.96
CA LEU A 58 2.96 -0.17 -8.95
C LEU A 58 1.69 -0.26 -9.80
N ILE A 59 0.51 -0.19 -9.18
CA ILE A 59 -0.77 -0.20 -9.91
C ILE A 59 -0.87 1.03 -10.83
N CYS A 60 -0.56 2.22 -10.31
CA CYS A 60 -0.60 3.46 -11.10
C CYS A 60 0.39 3.42 -12.27
N TRP A 61 1.63 2.98 -12.03
CA TRP A 61 2.66 2.85 -13.06
C TRP A 61 2.27 1.83 -14.13
N SER A 62 1.57 0.77 -13.75
CA SER A 62 1.02 -0.21 -14.69
C SER A 62 0.03 0.41 -15.67
N LEU A 63 -0.70 1.45 -15.27
CA LEU A 63 -1.62 2.17 -16.17
C LEU A 63 -0.87 2.90 -17.29
N ASN A 64 0.34 3.42 -17.01
CA ASN A 64 1.23 3.95 -18.06
C ASN A 64 1.61 2.83 -19.04
N LEU A 65 2.00 1.66 -18.53
CA LEU A 65 2.47 0.54 -19.34
C LEU A 65 1.36 -0.13 -20.18
N ILE A 66 0.13 -0.17 -19.69
CA ILE A 66 -1.01 -0.84 -20.37
C ILE A 66 -1.73 0.11 -21.32
N TRP A 67 -1.95 1.36 -20.91
CA TRP A 67 -2.81 2.33 -21.60
C TRP A 67 -2.06 3.54 -22.17
N ASN A 68 -0.73 3.55 -22.12
CA ASN A 68 0.12 4.65 -22.60
C ASN A 68 -0.24 6.01 -21.98
N ILE A 69 -0.78 6.01 -20.77
CA ILE A 69 -1.19 7.25 -20.09
C ILE A 69 0.08 8.03 -19.75
N SER A 70 0.12 9.32 -20.08
CA SER A 70 1.26 10.19 -19.76
C SER A 70 1.67 10.06 -18.29
N ALA A 71 2.98 9.88 -18.03
CA ALA A 71 3.54 9.72 -16.68
C ALA A 71 3.12 10.85 -15.73
N LYS A 72 2.94 12.09 -16.24
CA LYS A 72 2.45 13.23 -15.45
C LYS A 72 1.05 13.00 -14.88
N LYS A 73 0.14 12.36 -15.64
CA LYS A 73 -1.21 12.01 -15.17
C LYS A 73 -1.16 10.88 -14.14
N VAL A 74 -0.31 9.89 -14.37
CA VAL A 74 -0.10 8.76 -13.45
C VAL A 74 0.43 9.23 -12.11
N ILE A 75 1.41 10.14 -12.10
CA ILE A 75 1.95 10.73 -10.87
C ILE A 75 0.87 11.48 -10.08
N LYS A 76 0.02 12.27 -10.75
CA LYS A 76 -1.10 12.95 -10.08
C LYS A 76 -2.07 11.97 -9.41
N ILE A 77 -2.42 10.88 -10.11
CA ILE A 77 -3.31 9.84 -9.58
C ILE A 77 -2.64 9.12 -8.40
N ALA A 78 -1.35 8.81 -8.49
CA ALA A 78 -0.59 8.18 -7.41
C ALA A 78 -0.51 9.08 -6.17
N ILE A 79 -0.27 10.39 -6.33
CA ILE A 79 -0.26 11.33 -5.21
C ILE A 79 -1.65 11.42 -4.56
N LEU A 80 -2.71 11.45 -5.36
CA LEU A 80 -4.08 11.49 -4.83
C LEU A 80 -4.43 10.20 -4.07
N SER A 81 -4.06 9.03 -4.61
CA SER A 81 -4.29 7.75 -3.94
C SER A 81 -3.49 7.64 -2.64
N LEU A 82 -2.31 8.27 -2.56
CA LEU A 82 -1.52 8.37 -1.33
C LEU A 82 -2.28 9.07 -0.20
N ILE A 83 -2.91 10.20 -0.51
CA ILE A 83 -3.68 10.98 0.47
C ILE A 83 -4.84 10.14 1.00
N VAL A 84 -5.52 9.39 0.11
CA VAL A 84 -6.63 8.51 0.52
C VAL A 84 -6.12 7.35 1.39
N ILE A 85 -5.03 6.70 0.99
CA ILE A 85 -4.44 5.56 1.72
C ILE A 85 -3.90 6.00 3.09
N SER A 86 -3.31 7.19 3.21
CA SER A 86 -2.77 7.69 4.48
C SER A 86 -3.86 8.11 5.47
N LEU A 87 -5.02 8.54 4.98
CA LEU A 87 -6.18 8.83 5.83
C LEU A 87 -6.82 7.56 6.41
N PHE A 88 -6.71 6.42 5.73
CA PHE A 88 -7.34 5.17 6.16
C PHE A 88 -6.90 4.68 7.56
N PRO A 89 -5.59 4.58 7.89
CA PRO A 89 -5.15 4.21 9.22
C PRO A 89 -5.46 5.29 10.27
N ILE A 90 -5.53 6.56 9.89
CA ILE A 90 -5.98 7.64 10.78
C ILE A 90 -7.44 7.40 11.17
N VAL A 91 -8.31 7.11 10.21
CA VAL A 91 -9.72 6.78 10.46
C VAL A 91 -9.86 5.54 11.35
N ILE A 92 -9.09 4.48 11.10
CA ILE A 92 -9.11 3.28 11.95
C ILE A 92 -8.63 3.59 13.36
N LEU A 93 -7.57 4.40 13.53
CA LEU A 93 -7.11 4.83 14.85
C LEU A 93 -8.20 5.60 15.61
N PHE A 94 -8.97 6.47 14.95
CA PHE A 94 -10.10 7.16 15.59
C PHE A 94 -11.21 6.21 16.04
N PHE A 95 -11.56 5.20 15.22
CA PHE A 95 -12.56 4.20 15.60
C PHE A 95 -12.08 3.29 16.75
N TYR A 96 -10.80 2.91 16.76
CA TYR A 96 -10.25 2.06 17.82
C TYR A 96 -10.02 2.82 19.14
N ALA A 97 -9.57 4.08 19.06
CA ALA A 97 -9.37 4.93 20.24
C ALA A 97 -10.69 5.33 20.92
N GLY A 98 -11.81 5.37 20.20
CA GLY A 98 -13.14 5.56 20.80
C GLY A 98 -13.76 4.29 21.39
N SER A 99 -13.11 3.13 21.24
CA SER A 99 -13.57 1.84 21.76
C SER A 99 -12.87 1.39 23.05
N ILE A 100 -11.93 2.21 23.56
CA ILE A 100 -11.24 2.06 24.85
C ILE A 100 -11.78 3.12 25.80
#